data_AF-A0A7L2GRF2-F1
#
_entry.id   AF-A0A7L2GRF2-F1
#
_cell.length_a   1.000
_cell.length_b   1.000
_cell.length_c   1.000
_cell.angle_alpha   90.00
_cell.angle_beta   90.00
_cell.angle_gamma   90.00
#
_symmetry.space_group_name_H-M   'P 1'
#
loop_
_entity.id
_entity.type
_entity.pdbx_description
1 polymer ?
#
loop_
_entity_poly.entity_id
_entity_poly.type
_entity_poly.pdbx_seq_one_letter_code
_entity_poly.pdbx_strand_id
1 'polypeptide(L)'
;EETVTMTVAYAEYGPHVGDQDALKLTAAGTVEETGQVVAKELRVRLHTPELTLTLLAPAVVGQETPVQVVFQNPLPDTLSGATLRMEGAGISCPKPYQM
;
A
#
# COMPACT_ATOMS: atom_id res chain seq x y z
N GLU A 1 30.09 -17.94 -0.99
CA GLU A 1 28.95 -17.07 -1.30
C GLU A 1 29.40 -15.64 -1.02
N GLU A 2 29.24 -14.75 -1.98
CA GLU A 2 29.57 -13.33 -1.83
C GLU A 2 28.27 -12.53 -1.95
N THR A 3 28.08 -11.53 -1.11
CA THR A 3 26.81 -10.81 -0.99
C THR A 3 27.05 -9.32 -1.19
N VAL A 4 26.28 -8.73 -2.11
CA VAL A 4 26.22 -7.29 -2.33
C VAL A 4 24.85 -6.79 -1.90
N THR A 5 24.82 -5.70 -1.14
CA THR A 5 23.58 -5.08 -0.67
C THR A 5 23.38 -3.70 -1.32
N MET A 6 22.14 -3.37 -1.63
CA MET A 6 21.73 -2.06 -2.12
C MET A 6 20.51 -1.61 -1.33
N THR A 7 20.54 -0.36 -0.87
CA THR A 7 19.39 0.29 -0.22
C THR A 7 18.71 1.18 -1.24
N VAL A 8 17.38 1.14 -1.29
CA VAL A 8 16.57 2.03 -2.13
C VAL A 8 15.79 2.96 -1.21
N ALA A 9 16.08 4.26 -1.23
CA ALA A 9 15.46 5.22 -0.33
C ALA A 9 14.06 5.63 -0.81
N TYR A 10 13.18 5.98 0.14
CA TYR A 10 11.83 6.47 -0.18
C TYR A 10 11.85 7.68 -1.12
N ALA A 11 12.84 8.58 -0.99
CA ALA A 11 12.96 9.74 -1.88
C ALA A 11 13.14 9.38 -3.37
N GLU A 12 13.65 8.18 -3.68
CA GLU A 12 13.90 7.73 -5.06
C GLU A 12 12.62 7.20 -5.73
N TYR A 13 11.79 6.46 -4.98
CA TYR A 13 10.57 5.85 -5.53
C TYR A 13 9.28 6.57 -5.12
N GLY A 14 9.30 7.35 -4.05
CA GLY A 14 8.17 8.08 -3.46
C GLY A 14 7.34 8.89 -4.45
N PRO A 15 7.95 9.71 -5.33
CA PRO A 15 7.22 10.47 -6.33
C PRO A 15 6.43 9.64 -7.35
N HIS A 16 6.71 8.34 -7.45
CA HIS A 16 6.07 7.41 -8.39
C HIS A 16 5.07 6.46 -7.70
N VAL A 17 4.91 6.58 -6.38
CA VAL A 17 3.96 5.78 -5.59
C VAL A 17 2.54 6.21 -5.94
N GLY A 18 1.73 5.26 -6.43
CA GLY A 18 0.35 5.51 -6.89
C GLY A 18 0.15 5.09 -8.35
N ASP A 19 1.06 5.50 -9.24
CA ASP A 19 1.12 5.02 -10.63
C ASP A 19 1.80 3.65 -10.73
N GLN A 20 2.65 3.31 -9.74
CA GLN A 20 3.32 2.03 -9.61
C GLN A 20 2.91 1.32 -8.32
N ASP A 21 2.58 0.02 -8.42
CA ASP A 21 2.20 -0.86 -7.30
C ASP A 21 3.37 -1.68 -6.73
N ALA A 22 4.54 -1.59 -7.37
CA ALA A 22 5.72 -2.39 -7.06
C ALA A 22 7.01 -1.78 -7.59
N LEU A 23 8.12 -2.04 -6.89
CA LEU A 23 9.48 -1.84 -7.40
C LEU A 23 9.88 -3.04 -8.27
N LYS A 24 10.49 -2.77 -9.43
CA LYS A 24 11.08 -3.80 -10.29
C LYS A 24 12.59 -3.66 -10.26
N LEU A 25 13.27 -4.60 -9.59
CA LEU A 25 14.71 -4.61 -9.40
C LEU A 25 15.33 -5.67 -10.31
N THR A 26 16.41 -5.31 -11.01
CA THR A 26 17.15 -6.23 -11.87
C THR A 26 18.61 -6.25 -11.43
N ALA A 27 19.15 -7.43 -11.18
CA ALA A 27 20.57 -7.64 -10.95
C ALA A 27 21.13 -8.46 -12.11
N ALA A 28 22.26 -8.05 -12.66
CA ALA A 28 22.97 -8.78 -13.70
C ALA A 28 24.45 -8.87 -13.36
N GLY A 29 25.06 -10.00 -13.70
CA GLY A 29 26.49 -10.26 -13.52
C GLY A 29 27.06 -10.91 -14.77
N THR A 30 28.32 -10.62 -15.04
CA THR A 30 29.06 -11.22 -16.15
C THR A 30 30.25 -11.97 -15.57
N VAL A 31 30.45 -13.21 -16.00
CA VAL A 31 31.63 -14.01 -15.64
C VAL A 31 32.65 -13.83 -16.75
N GLU A 32 33.70 -13.05 -16.51
CA GLU A 32 34.67 -12.67 -17.54
C GLU A 32 35.39 -13.89 -18.13
N GLU A 33 35.69 -14.91 -17.32
CA GLU A 33 36.43 -16.10 -17.78
C GLU A 33 35.61 -16.96 -18.76
N THR A 34 34.28 -16.99 -18.62
CA THR A 34 33.40 -17.83 -19.44
C THR A 34 32.59 -17.03 -20.45
N GLY A 35 32.54 -15.70 -20.31
CA GLY A 35 31.66 -14.81 -21.07
C GLY A 35 30.17 -14.96 -20.73
N GLN A 36 29.82 -15.73 -19.70
CA GLN A 36 28.43 -15.99 -19.34
C GLN A 36 27.82 -14.76 -18.64
N VAL A 37 26.61 -14.38 -19.07
CA VAL A 37 25.80 -13.36 -18.40
C VAL A 37 24.68 -14.04 -17.61
N VAL A 38 24.53 -13.64 -16.35
CA VAL A 38 23.41 -14.03 -15.49
C VAL A 38 22.60 -12.80 -15.15
N ALA A 39 21.29 -12.90 -15.17
CA ALA A 39 20.40 -11.82 -14.77
C ALA A 39 19.24 -12.38 -13.94
N LYS A 40 18.79 -11.60 -12.96
CA LYS A 40 17.65 -11.93 -12.13
C LYS A 40 16.80 -10.68 -11.91
N GLU A 41 15.50 -10.87 -11.94
CA GLU A 41 14.52 -9.83 -11.64
C GLU A 41 13.80 -10.16 -10.33
N LEU A 42 13.51 -9.12 -9.54
CA LEU A 42 12.70 -9.19 -8.34
C LEU A 42 11.65 -8.07 -8.40
N ARG A 43 10.37 -8.46 -8.25
CA ARG A 43 9.27 -7.51 -8.11
C ARG A 43 8.86 -7.43 -6.65
N VAL A 44 9.00 -6.26 -6.04
CA VAL A 44 8.65 -6.01 -4.64
C VAL A 44 7.40 -5.13 -4.61
N ARG A 45 6.27 -5.67 -4.15
CA ARG A 45 5.04 -4.87 -4.00
C ARG A 45 5.24 -3.83 -2.91
N LEU A 46 4.87 -2.60 -3.20
CA LEU A 46 4.81 -1.55 -2.19
C LEU A 46 3.60 -1.81 -1.29
N HIS A 47 3.76 -1.63 0.02
CA HIS A 47 2.65 -1.79 0.95
C HIS A 47 1.57 -0.75 0.67
N THR A 48 0.38 -1.22 0.30
CA THR A 48 -0.80 -0.36 0.18
C THR A 48 -1.30 0.04 1.56
N PRO A 49 -1.88 1.25 1.71
CA PRO A 49 -2.55 1.64 2.94
C PRO A 49 -3.62 0.62 3.32
N GLU A 50 -3.76 0.34 4.61
CA GLU A 50 -4.81 -0.54 5.10
C GLU A 50 -6.02 0.28 5.56
N LEU A 51 -7.21 -0.18 5.20
CA LEU A 51 -8.47 0.36 5.66
C LEU A 51 -9.26 -0.73 6.37
N THR A 52 -9.43 -0.58 7.68
CA THR A 52 -10.17 -1.53 8.50
C THR A 52 -11.56 -0.98 8.81
N LEU A 53 -12.59 -1.82 8.68
CA LEU A 53 -13.96 -1.52 9.09
C LEU A 53 -14.38 -2.51 10.17
N THR A 54 -14.82 -2.00 11.31
CA THR A 54 -15.13 -2.84 12.48
C THR A 54 -16.46 -2.42 13.10
N LEU A 55 -17.28 -3.41 13.41
CA LEU A 55 -18.53 -3.22 14.14
C LEU A 55 -18.20 -3.10 15.63
N LEU A 56 -18.59 -2.01 16.28
CA LEU A 56 -18.27 -1.79 17.70
C LEU A 56 -19.29 -2.42 18.65
N ALA A 57 -20.48 -2.75 18.16
CA ALA A 57 -21.54 -3.41 18.91
C ALA A 57 -22.46 -4.20 17.95
N PRO A 58 -23.19 -5.24 18.41
CA PRO A 58 -24.07 -6.02 17.56
C PRO A 58 -25.06 -5.15 16.76
N ALA A 59 -25.23 -5.46 15.48
CA ALA A 59 -26.18 -4.75 14.62
C ALA A 59 -27.59 -5.30 14.85
N VAL A 60 -28.46 -4.52 15.51
CA VAL A 60 -29.85 -4.89 15.83
C VAL A 60 -30.80 -4.00 15.05
N VAL A 61 -31.81 -4.60 14.42
CA VAL A 61 -32.82 -3.86 13.64
C VAL A 61 -33.52 -2.82 14.52
N GLY A 62 -33.59 -1.58 14.02
CA GLY A 62 -34.22 -0.45 14.73
C GLY A 62 -33.33 0.24 15.76
N GLN A 63 -32.05 -0.14 15.87
CA GLN A 63 -31.08 0.50 16.77
C GLN A 63 -29.92 1.11 16.00
N GLU A 64 -29.34 2.18 16.54
CA GLU A 64 -28.11 2.76 16.01
C GLU A 64 -26.97 1.73 16.10
N THR A 65 -26.23 1.56 14.99
CA THR A 65 -25.14 0.59 14.90
C THR A 65 -23.81 1.33 14.74
N PRO A 66 -22.95 1.33 15.77
CA PRO A 66 -21.66 2.01 15.69
C PRO A 66 -20.68 1.22 14.83
N VAL A 67 -20.11 1.89 13.84
CA VAL A 67 -19.07 1.36 12.94
C VAL A 67 -17.83 2.23 13.08
N GLN A 68 -16.68 1.58 13.24
CA GLN A 68 -15.38 2.23 13.22
C GLN A 68 -14.70 1.99 11.88
N VAL A 69 -14.12 3.04 11.31
CA VAL A 69 -13.22 2.93 10.17
C VAL A 69 -11.85 3.46 10.58
N VAL A 70 -10.81 2.69 10.31
CA VAL A 70 -9.42 3.03 10.60
C VAL A 70 -8.64 3.00 9.29
N PHE A 71 -8.06 4.13 8.91
CA PHE A 71 -7.11 4.23 7.81
C PHE A 71 -5.69 4.32 8.39
N GLN A 72 -4.80 3.44 7.93
CA GLN A 72 -3.40 3.44 8.34
C GLN A 72 -2.53 3.97 7.20
N ASN A 73 -1.96 5.15 7.38
CA ASN A 73 -1.00 5.73 6.45
C ASN A 73 0.34 4.97 6.54
N PRO A 74 0.78 4.26 5.48
CA PRO A 74 2.03 3.52 5.51
C PRO A 74 3.25 4.42 5.22
N LEU A 75 3.04 5.68 4.85
CA LEU A 75 4.10 6.62 4.49
C LEU A 75 4.64 7.34 5.73
N PRO A 76 5.94 7.70 5.74
CA PRO A 76 6.51 8.54 6.80
C PRO A 76 5.94 9.97 6.78
N ASP A 77 5.48 10.42 5.62
CA ASP A 77 4.92 11.76 5.43
C ASP A 77 3.41 11.78 5.69
N THR A 78 2.91 12.92 6.18
CA THR A 78 1.47 13.12 6.41
C THR A 78 0.74 13.22 5.08
N LEU A 79 -0.25 12.34 4.87
CA LEU A 79 -1.15 12.44 3.73
C LEU A 79 -2.13 13.61 3.93
N SER A 80 -2.29 14.45 2.91
CA SER A 80 -3.26 15.56 2.90
C SER A 80 -4.30 15.35 1.80
N GLY A 81 -5.53 15.81 2.02
CA GLY A 81 -6.62 15.68 1.03
C GLY A 81 -7.18 14.26 0.85
N ALA A 82 -6.94 13.35 1.80
CA ALA A 82 -7.52 12.02 1.76
C ALA A 82 -9.06 12.09 1.85
N THR A 83 -9.76 11.40 0.97
CA THR A 83 -11.22 11.29 0.98
C THR A 83 -11.62 9.86 1.28
N LEU A 84 -12.36 9.66 2.37
CA LEU A 84 -12.94 8.36 2.72
C LEU A 84 -14.40 8.31 2.26
N ARG A 85 -14.74 7.30 1.45
CA ARG A 85 -16.12 7.05 1.02
C ARG A 85 -16.64 5.78 1.66
N MET A 86 -17.76 5.88 2.36
CA MET A 86 -18.44 4.76 2.99
C MET A 86 -19.76 4.49 2.27
N GLU A 87 -19.96 3.24 1.87
CA GLU A 87 -21.15 2.78 1.17
C GLU A 87 -21.60 1.42 1.72
N GLY A 88 -22.88 1.11 1.56
CA GLY A 88 -23.45 -0.14 2.00
C GLY A 88 -24.87 -0.31 1.47
N ALA A 89 -25.24 -1.54 1.14
CA ALA A 89 -26.63 -1.87 0.87
C ALA A 89 -27.42 -1.90 2.20
N GLY A 90 -28.62 -1.30 2.22
CA GLY A 90 -29.46 -1.25 3.44
C GLY A 90 -29.14 -0.11 4.42
N ILE A 91 -28.22 0.80 4.08
CA ILE A 91 -27.99 2.06 4.78
C ILE A 91 -28.51 3.25 3.94
N SER A 92 -29.01 4.29 4.61
CA SER A 92 -29.60 5.46 3.93
C SER A 92 -28.53 6.43 3.41
N CYS A 93 -28.23 6.35 2.11
CA CYS A 93 -27.41 7.26 1.29
C CYS A 93 -25.97 7.59 1.78
N PRO A 94 -24.99 7.68 0.87
CA PRO A 94 -23.61 8.01 1.23
C PRO A 94 -23.55 9.45 1.77
N LYS A 95 -23.15 9.60 3.05
CA LYS A 95 -22.81 10.92 3.61
C LYS A 95 -21.31 11.17 3.36
N PRO A 96 -20.92 12.20 2.61
CA PRO A 96 -19.51 12.55 2.49
C PRO A 96 -18.97 12.98 3.87
N TYR A 97 -17.85 12.40 4.28
CA TYR A 97 -17.12 12.78 5.49
C TYR A 97 -15.75 13.35 5.07
N GLN A 98 -15.49 14.62 5.38
CA GLN A 98 -14.19 15.25 5.18
C GLN A 98 -13.39 15.20 6.49
N MET A 99 -12.16 14.70 6.41
CA MET A 99 -11.15 14.80 7.47
C MET A 99 -10.36 16.10 7.36
#